data_AF-A0AAV3Y4L7-F1
#
_entry.id   AF-A0AAV3Y4L7-F1
#
_cell.length_a   1.000
_cell.length_b   1.000
_cell.length_c   1.000
_cell.angle_alpha   90.00
_cell.angle_beta   90.00
_cell.angle_gamma   90.00
#
_symmetry.space_group_name_H-M   'P 1'
#
loop_
_entity.id
_entity.type
_entity.pdbx_description
1 polymer ?
#
loop_
_entity_poly.entity_id
_entity_poly.type
_entity_poly.pdbx_seq_one_letter_code
_entity_poly.pdbx_strand_id
1 'polypeptide(L)'
;MRDKFHQHCSHGNTAMSELLQQESFAAHSLVVLLSLDSLVSLVYKPDRLLTTMTDILLSHVHRHENTIDVNFFYRFGHSFSTYIQQQRHLQPNDEEVLVWDKFMTSLIKAADKVVTSRSSSLTEARLAKRVPCCNII
;
A
#
# COMPACT_ATOMS: atom_id res chain seq x y z
N MET A 1 -6.94 -4.32 -9.81
CA MET A 1 -6.54 -3.13 -9.01
C MET A 1 -7.51 -1.98 -9.24
N ARG A 2 -7.82 -1.62 -10.49
CA ARG A 2 -8.77 -0.51 -10.79
C ARG A 2 -10.17 -0.74 -10.22
N ASP A 3 -10.63 -1.97 -10.27
CA ASP A 3 -11.90 -2.46 -9.72
C ASP A 3 -12.05 -2.28 -8.20
N LYS A 4 -10.96 -2.01 -7.48
CA LYS A 4 -10.95 -1.81 -6.01
C LYS A 4 -11.17 -0.37 -5.58
N PHE A 5 -11.16 0.57 -6.53
CA PHE A 5 -11.56 1.95 -6.30
C PHE A 5 -13.08 2.07 -6.49
N HIS A 6 -13.85 1.48 -5.56
CA HIS A 6 -15.32 1.34 -5.66
C HIS A 6 -16.08 2.69 -5.77
N GLN A 7 -15.47 3.79 -5.33
CA GLN A 7 -16.03 5.14 -5.49
C GLN A 7 -15.79 5.77 -6.88
N HIS A 8 -14.99 5.13 -7.72
CA HIS A 8 -14.39 5.72 -8.94
C HIS A 8 -14.63 4.87 -10.19
N CYS A 9 -14.83 3.56 -9.99
CA CYS A 9 -15.09 2.59 -11.03
C CYS A 9 -16.44 1.93 -10.79
N SER A 10 -17.52 2.50 -11.34
CA SER A 10 -18.73 1.71 -11.56
C SER A 10 -18.39 0.62 -12.59
N HIS A 11 -18.09 -0.60 -12.12
CA HIS A 11 -17.88 -1.81 -12.92
C HIS A 11 -16.52 -1.99 -13.62
N GLY A 12 -15.44 -1.36 -13.14
CA GLY A 12 -14.07 -1.66 -13.60
C GLY A 12 -13.72 -1.24 -15.04
N ASN A 13 -14.62 -0.54 -15.73
CA ASN A 13 -14.45 -0.08 -17.12
C ASN A 13 -13.95 1.36 -17.26
N THR A 14 -13.67 2.07 -16.16
CA THR A 14 -13.14 3.44 -16.21
C THR A 14 -11.75 3.46 -16.85
N ALA A 15 -11.57 4.27 -17.89
CA ALA A 15 -10.28 4.43 -18.55
C ALA A 15 -9.26 5.09 -17.60
N MET A 16 -7.97 4.83 -17.78
CA MET A 16 -6.93 5.47 -16.93
C MET A 16 -6.98 7.00 -17.05
N SER A 17 -7.24 7.52 -18.26
CA SER A 17 -7.41 8.95 -18.50
C SER A 17 -8.58 9.57 -17.72
N GLU A 18 -9.64 8.80 -17.50
CA GLU A 18 -10.81 9.23 -16.73
C GLU A 18 -10.52 9.19 -15.21
N LEU A 19 -9.79 8.17 -14.74
CA LEU A 19 -9.36 8.08 -13.34
C LEU A 19 -8.46 9.26 -12.94
N LEU A 20 -7.55 9.67 -13.83
CA LEU A 20 -6.65 10.81 -13.58
C LEU A 20 -7.38 12.15 -13.44
N GLN A 21 -8.60 12.27 -13.97
CA GLN A 21 -9.41 13.49 -13.86
C GLN A 21 -10.23 13.53 -12.57
N GLN A 22 -10.29 12.44 -11.80
CA GLN A 22 -11.04 12.39 -10.56
C GLN A 22 -10.22 12.92 -9.39
N GLU A 23 -10.67 14.00 -8.77
CA GLU A 23 -9.99 14.67 -7.65
C GLU A 23 -9.68 13.72 -6.48
N SER A 24 -10.61 12.80 -6.18
CA SER A 24 -10.46 11.80 -5.13
C SER A 24 -9.37 10.77 -5.43
N PHE A 25 -9.20 10.37 -6.70
CA PHE A 25 -8.12 9.48 -7.12
C PHE A 25 -6.77 10.19 -7.04
N ALA A 26 -6.72 11.46 -7.44
CA ALA A 26 -5.54 12.30 -7.32
C ALA A 26 -5.14 12.52 -5.84
N ALA A 27 -6.12 12.84 -4.98
CA ALA A 27 -5.91 13.02 -3.54
C ALA A 27 -5.41 11.73 -2.88
N HIS A 28 -5.99 10.58 -3.22
CA HIS A 28 -5.50 9.30 -2.71
C HIS A 28 -4.09 8.98 -3.21
N SER A 29 -3.78 9.27 -4.47
CA SER A 29 -2.44 9.09 -5.02
C SER A 29 -1.40 9.94 -4.28
N LEU A 30 -1.74 11.18 -3.92
CA LEU A 30 -0.89 12.04 -3.09
C LEU A 30 -0.66 11.43 -1.69
N VAL A 31 -1.70 10.91 -1.04
CA VAL A 31 -1.58 10.21 0.25
C VAL A 31 -0.65 8.99 0.13
N VAL A 32 -0.72 8.23 -0.96
CA VAL A 32 0.19 7.10 -1.20
C VAL A 32 1.64 7.58 -1.31
N LEU A 33 1.91 8.65 -2.06
CA LEU A 33 3.26 9.20 -2.21
C LEU A 33 3.82 9.72 -0.88
N LEU A 34 3.02 10.43 -0.09
CA LEU A 34 3.42 10.91 1.22
C LEU A 34 3.64 9.76 2.21
N SER A 35 2.85 8.69 2.11
CA SER A 35 3.05 7.48 2.91
C SER A 35 4.37 6.80 2.57
N LEU A 36 4.73 6.72 1.28
CA LEU A 36 6.03 6.20 0.85
C LEU A 36 7.19 7.04 1.39
N ASP A 37 7.11 8.37 1.27
CA ASP A 37 8.13 9.28 1.80
C ASP A 37 8.31 9.10 3.32
N SER A 38 7.20 8.99 4.05
CA SER A 38 7.21 8.69 5.49
C SER A 38 7.91 7.35 5.79
N LEU A 39 7.59 6.27 5.06
CA LEU A 39 8.26 4.97 5.24
C LEU A 39 9.78 5.07 4.99
N VAL A 40 10.20 5.80 3.96
CA VAL A 40 11.64 6.00 3.67
C VAL A 40 12.32 6.79 4.80
N SER A 41 11.68 7.83 5.31
CA SER A 41 12.20 8.61 6.45
C SER A 41 12.38 7.80 7.75
N LEU A 42 11.68 6.66 7.84
CA LEU A 42 11.69 5.76 8.99
C LEU A 42 12.62 4.54 8.82
N VAL A 43 13.39 4.43 7.74
CA VAL A 43 14.24 3.25 7.45
C VAL A 43 15.21 2.91 8.60
N TYR A 44 15.69 3.92 9.34
CA TYR A 44 16.57 3.76 10.50
C TYR A 44 15.83 3.65 11.84
N LYS A 45 14.50 3.55 11.83
CA LYS A 45 13.63 3.45 13.00
C LYS A 45 12.71 2.22 12.85
N PRO A 46 13.25 0.99 12.93
CA PRO A 46 12.57 -0.24 12.51
C PRO A 46 11.20 -0.46 13.18
N ASP A 47 11.07 -0.15 14.48
CA ASP A 47 9.80 -0.30 15.19
C ASP A 47 8.71 0.63 14.65
N ARG A 48 9.07 1.88 14.35
CA ARG A 48 8.16 2.87 13.79
C ARG A 48 7.82 2.56 12.33
N LEU A 49 8.81 2.09 11.57
CA LEU A 49 8.61 1.64 10.19
C LEU A 49 7.59 0.49 10.13
N LEU A 50 7.80 -0.55 10.96
CA LEU A 50 6.90 -1.70 11.01
C LEU A 50 5.50 -1.30 11.50
N THR A 51 5.41 -0.45 12.52
CA THR A 51 4.12 0.04 13.03
C THR A 51 3.36 0.80 11.94
N THR A 52 4.02 1.74 11.26
CA THR A 52 3.42 2.54 10.18
C THR A 52 2.93 1.66 9.04
N MET A 53 3.74 0.70 8.58
CA MET A 53 3.31 -0.26 7.55
C MET A 53 2.15 -1.14 8.01
N THR A 54 2.16 -1.57 9.27
CA THR A 54 1.06 -2.37 9.85
C THR A 54 -0.24 -1.58 9.84
N ASP A 55 -0.22 -0.31 10.21
CA ASP A 55 -1.40 0.56 10.20
C ASP A 55 -1.91 0.81 8.77
N ILE A 56 -0.99 0.98 7.80
CA ILE A 56 -1.33 1.03 6.37
C ILE A 56 -2.04 -0.27 5.95
N LEU A 57 -1.49 -1.45 6.24
CA LEU A 57 -2.13 -2.73 5.90
C LEU A 57 -3.49 -2.88 6.58
N LEU A 58 -3.61 -2.61 7.88
CA LEU A 58 -4.88 -2.70 8.62
C LEU A 58 -5.95 -1.74 8.07
N SER A 59 -5.54 -0.61 7.50
CA SER A 59 -6.48 0.36 6.92
C SER A 59 -7.04 -0.06 5.55
N HIS A 60 -6.47 -1.09 4.91
CA HIS A 60 -6.87 -1.58 3.60
C HIS A 60 -7.39 -3.02 3.65
N VAL A 61 -6.61 -3.91 4.28
CA VAL A 61 -6.96 -5.32 4.42
C VAL A 61 -8.06 -5.44 5.47
N HIS A 62 -9.09 -6.25 5.17
CA HIS A 62 -10.30 -6.43 6.01
C HIS A 62 -11.25 -5.22 6.07
N ARG A 63 -11.06 -4.20 5.22
CA ARG A 63 -12.07 -3.15 5.02
C ARG A 63 -13.01 -3.52 3.90
N HIS A 64 -14.27 -3.76 4.27
CA HIS A 64 -15.35 -4.22 3.38
C HIS A 64 -15.13 -5.64 2.85
N GLU A 65 -16.21 -6.25 2.37
CA GLU A 65 -16.24 -7.60 1.79
C GLU A 65 -15.04 -7.81 0.84
N ASN A 66 -14.00 -8.48 1.36
CA ASN A 66 -12.90 -9.15 0.67
C ASN A 66 -12.36 -8.50 -0.62
N THR A 67 -12.09 -7.19 -0.63
CA THR A 67 -11.69 -6.52 -1.87
C THR A 67 -10.19 -6.25 -2.00
N ILE A 68 -9.45 -6.01 -0.91
CA ILE A 68 -7.99 -5.84 -0.96
C ILE A 68 -7.32 -6.87 -0.04
N ASP A 69 -6.59 -7.81 -0.66
CA ASP A 69 -5.71 -8.75 0.04
C ASP A 69 -4.24 -8.23 0.05
N VAL A 70 -3.37 -8.90 0.82
CA VAL A 70 -1.95 -8.53 0.92
C VAL A 70 -1.20 -8.63 -0.42
N ASN A 71 -1.66 -9.44 -1.38
CA ASN A 71 -1.04 -9.56 -2.70
C ASN A 71 -1.12 -8.26 -3.52
N PHE A 72 -2.10 -7.40 -3.25
CA PHE A 72 -2.14 -6.06 -3.86
C PHE A 72 -0.93 -5.22 -3.44
N PHE A 73 -0.49 -5.34 -2.18
CA PHE A 73 0.69 -4.64 -1.69
C PHE A 73 1.98 -5.18 -2.31
N TYR A 74 2.12 -6.50 -2.46
CA TYR A 74 3.26 -7.08 -3.16
C TYR A 74 3.33 -6.62 -4.63
N ARG A 75 2.19 -6.61 -5.33
CA ARG A 75 2.10 -6.10 -6.72
C ARG A 75 2.44 -4.61 -6.81
N PHE A 76 2.02 -3.83 -5.82
CA PHE A 76 2.39 -2.42 -5.72
C PHE A 76 3.89 -2.24 -5.50
N GLY A 77 4.50 -2.98 -4.57
CA GLY A 77 5.94 -2.96 -4.33
C GLY A 77 6.76 -3.25 -5.59
N HIS A 78 6.33 -4.26 -6.37
CA HIS A 78 6.97 -4.58 -7.66
C HIS A 78 6.76 -3.49 -8.73
N SER A 79 5.56 -2.89 -8.78
CA SER A 79 5.29 -1.78 -9.69
C SER A 79 6.13 -0.55 -9.34
N PHE A 80 6.39 -0.33 -8.05
CA PHE A 80 7.24 0.76 -7.56
C PHE A 80 8.72 0.54 -7.93
N SER A 81 9.27 -0.66 -7.71
CA SER A 81 10.66 -0.96 -8.12
C SER A 81 10.83 -0.87 -9.65
N THR A 82 9.84 -1.31 -10.43
CA THR A 82 9.80 -1.14 -11.88
C THR A 82 9.76 0.34 -12.29
N TYR A 83 9.00 1.17 -11.58
CA TYR A 83 8.95 2.61 -11.82
C TYR A 83 10.33 3.26 -11.58
N ILE A 84 10.99 2.95 -10.46
CA ILE A 84 12.35 3.44 -10.18
C ILE A 84 13.32 3.03 -11.29
N GLN A 85 13.26 1.75 -11.71
CA GLN A 85 14.08 1.25 -12.81
C GLN A 85 13.90 2.10 -14.08
N GLN A 86 12.65 2.36 -14.48
CA GLN A 86 12.33 3.12 -15.69
C GLN A 86 12.75 4.58 -15.59
N GLN A 87 12.44 5.25 -14.47
CA GLN A 87 12.76 6.67 -14.29
C GLN A 87 14.26 6.94 -14.23
N ARG A 88 15.03 5.98 -13.72
CA ARG A 88 16.48 6.11 -13.57
C ARG A 88 17.27 5.39 -14.67
N HIS A 89 16.60 4.82 -15.65
CA HIS A 89 17.19 4.06 -16.75
C HIS A 89 18.13 2.93 -16.28
N LEU A 90 17.76 2.25 -15.18
CA LEU A 90 18.53 1.17 -14.58
C LEU A 90 18.24 -0.18 -15.26
N GLN A 91 19.19 -1.11 -15.15
CA GLN A 91 18.97 -2.49 -15.57
C GLN A 91 18.10 -3.24 -14.55
N PRO A 92 17.35 -4.29 -14.95
CA PRO A 92 16.50 -5.03 -14.02
C PRO A 92 17.26 -5.67 -12.84
N ASN A 93 18.54 -5.98 -13.01
CA ASN A 93 19.42 -6.58 -12.01
C ASN A 93 20.31 -5.54 -11.29
N ASP A 94 20.05 -4.25 -11.50
CA ASP A 94 20.75 -3.19 -10.79
C ASP A 94 20.53 -3.30 -9.27
N GLU A 95 21.57 -3.07 -8.49
CA GLU A 95 21.53 -3.20 -7.03
C GLU A 95 20.41 -2.34 -6.42
N GLU A 96 20.20 -1.13 -6.93
CA GLU A 96 19.19 -0.23 -6.40
C GLU A 96 17.78 -0.79 -6.61
N VAL A 97 17.50 -1.35 -7.79
CA VAL A 97 16.20 -1.97 -8.11
C VAL A 97 15.95 -3.16 -7.17
N LEU A 98 16.98 -3.99 -6.97
CA LEU A 98 16.92 -5.16 -6.08
C LEU A 98 16.72 -4.76 -4.60
N VAL A 99 17.36 -3.68 -4.15
CA VAL A 99 17.22 -3.17 -2.79
C VAL A 99 15.80 -2.64 -2.55
N TRP A 100 15.23 -1.89 -3.48
CA TRP A 100 13.84 -1.42 -3.36
C TRP A 100 12.84 -2.56 -3.34
N ASP A 101 13.00 -3.54 -4.24
CA ASP A 101 12.11 -4.70 -4.30
C ASP A 101 12.19 -5.53 -3.00
N LYS A 102 13.41 -5.77 -2.51
CA LYS A 102 13.65 -6.47 -1.24
C LYS A 102 13.10 -5.69 -0.04
N PHE A 103 13.30 -4.37 0.00
CA PHE A 103 12.78 -3.51 1.07
C PHE A 103 11.26 -3.61 1.15
N MET A 104 10.56 -3.37 0.04
CA MET A 104 9.10 -3.43 -0.01
C MET A 104 8.59 -4.82 0.36
N THR A 105 9.14 -5.87 -0.26
CA THR A 105 8.74 -7.26 0.00
C THR A 105 8.94 -7.65 1.46
N SER A 106 10.08 -7.31 2.06
CA SER A 106 10.39 -7.67 3.45
C SER A 106 9.50 -6.92 4.43
N LEU A 107 9.25 -5.63 4.18
CA LEU A 107 8.42 -4.79 5.02
C LEU A 107 6.95 -5.22 4.98
N ILE A 108 6.40 -5.48 3.78
CA ILE A 108 5.04 -6.01 3.62
C ILE A 108 4.91 -7.35 4.35
N LYS A 109 5.86 -8.27 4.16
CA LYS A 109 5.86 -9.58 4.81
C LYS A 109 5.91 -9.48 6.34
N ALA A 110 6.69 -8.56 6.88
CA ALA A 110 6.76 -8.36 8.32
C ALA A 110 5.44 -7.82 8.88
N ALA A 111 4.87 -6.81 8.23
CA ALA A 111 3.62 -6.21 8.65
C ALA A 111 2.42 -7.17 8.50
N ASP A 112 2.38 -7.97 7.44
CA ASP A 112 1.35 -9.00 7.22
C ASP A 112 1.32 -10.07 8.33
N LYS A 113 2.48 -10.50 8.83
CA LYS A 113 2.55 -11.39 10.00
C LYS A 113 1.92 -10.75 11.24
N VAL A 114 2.14 -9.45 11.45
CA VAL A 114 1.54 -8.71 12.56
C VAL A 114 0.02 -8.58 12.37
N VAL A 115 -0.44 -8.26 11.16
CA VAL A 115 -1.88 -8.19 10.86
C VAL A 115 -2.55 -9.55 11.08
N THR A 116 -1.99 -10.63 10.54
CA THR A 116 -2.53 -11.99 10.66
C THR A 116 -2.61 -12.45 12.12
N SER A 117 -1.57 -12.17 12.92
CA SER A 117 -1.56 -12.51 14.37
C SER A 117 -2.51 -11.64 15.22
N ARG A 118 -2.77 -10.39 14.81
CA ARG A 118 -3.78 -9.53 15.44
C ARG A 118 -5.20 -9.97 15.08
N SER A 119 -5.45 -10.34 13.83
CA SER A 119 -6.75 -10.85 13.39
C SER A 119 -7.13 -12.17 14.07
N SER A 120 -6.15 -13.02 14.43
CA SER A 120 -6.41 -14.26 15.18
C SER A 120 -6.64 -14.05 16.68
N SER A 121 -6.27 -12.89 17.24
CA SER A 121 -6.42 -12.57 18.67
C SER A 121 -7.55 -11.57 18.96
N LEU A 122 -8.05 -10.86 17.96
CA LEU A 122 -9.15 -9.91 18.08
C LEU A 122 -10.47 -10.57 17.68
N THR A 123 -11.31 -10.90 18.66
CA THR A 123 -12.77 -11.01 18.44
C THR A 123 -13.27 -9.71 17.81
N GLU A 124 -14.23 -9.82 16.89
CA GLU A 124 -14.74 -8.84 15.91
C GLU A 124 -14.96 -7.37 16.38
N ALA A 125 -14.97 -7.11 17.68
CA ALA A 125 -15.36 -5.83 18.29
C ALA A 125 -14.42 -4.63 18.06
N ARG A 126 -13.16 -4.82 17.61
CA ARG A 126 -12.20 -3.70 17.39
C ARG A 126 -11.91 -3.36 15.92
N LEU A 127 -12.35 -4.20 14.97
CA LEU A 127 -12.27 -3.90 13.53
C LEU A 127 -13.13 -2.68 13.13
N ALA A 128 -14.02 -2.22 14.01
CA ALA A 128 -14.96 -1.13 13.77
C ALA A 128 -14.43 0.30 13.99
N LYS A 129 -13.22 0.51 14.56
CA LYS A 129 -12.63 1.87 14.60
C LYS A 129 -11.97 2.21 13.26
N ARG A 130 -12.83 2.64 12.34
CA ARG A 130 -12.54 3.09 10.97
C ARG A 130 -11.63 4.34 11.00
N VAL A 131 -10.31 4.17 10.86
CA VAL A 131 -9.38 5.27 10.50
C VAL A 131 -9.23 5.28 8.98
N PRO A 132 -9.94 6.14 8.22
CA PRO A 132 -9.83 6.19 6.76
C PRO A 132 -8.36 6.12 6.32
N CYS A 133 -8.04 5.38 5.26
CA CYS A 133 -6.65 5.33 4.75
C CYS A 133 -6.10 6.73 4.44
N CYS A 134 -6.98 7.68 4.11
CA CYS A 134 -6.67 9.09 3.87
C CYS A 134 -6.36 9.92 5.13
N ASN A 135 -6.47 9.38 6.34
CA ASN A 135 -6.21 10.08 7.61
C ASN A 135 -4.97 9.51 8.35
N ILE A 136 -4.10 8.77 7.65
CA ILE A 136 -2.91 8.13 8.24
C ILE A 136 -1.71 9.10 8.33
N ILE A 137 -1.84 10.31 7.77
CA ILE A 137 -0.81 11.32 7.69
C ILE A 137 -1.24 12.55 8.50
#